data_AF-A0A7V0J140-F1
#
_entry.id   AF-A0A7V0J140-F1
#
_cell.length_a   1.000
_cell.length_b   1.000
_cell.length_c   1.000
_cell.angle_alpha   90.00
_cell.angle_beta   90.00
_cell.angle_gamma   90.00
#
_symmetry.space_group_name_H-M   'P 1'
#
loop_
_entity.id
_entity.type
_entity.pdbx_description
1 polymer ?
#
loop_
_entity_poly.entity_id
_entity_poly.type
_entity_poly.pdbx_seq_one_letter_code
_entity_poly.pdbx_strand_id
1 'polypeptide(L)'
;MAEEKRTLGLLALDCAIGRAREAQTEGDEISFFASVAEAVWWLTMLDETLWNQTRNEASYESIRGESPGGVLLLGLRYARNRQVHDSQVTGMQGNPLLGHDDADGDLWRWRSLGARGVPDYIPREGRWGKKGEQVYRDCLATHEVLPTLHDAASFLGRWIGELTTEPVTRWAAR
;
A
#
# COMPACT_ATOMS: atom_id res chain seq x y z
N MET A 1 -24.89 -4.09 -2.89
CA MET A 1 -24.29 -2.78 -3.24
C MET A 1 -23.08 -2.39 -2.39
N ALA A 2 -23.21 -2.01 -1.11
CA ALA A 2 -22.05 -1.53 -0.34
C ALA A 2 -21.07 -2.66 0.04
N GLU A 3 -21.59 -3.83 0.42
CA GLU A 3 -20.82 -5.02 0.75
C GLU A 3 -20.09 -5.60 -0.46
N GLU A 4 -20.82 -5.81 -1.56
CA GLU A 4 -20.27 -6.20 -2.86
C GLU A 4 -19.12 -5.30 -3.33
N LYS A 5 -19.22 -3.97 -3.15
CA LYS A 5 -18.13 -3.04 -3.46
C LYS A 5 -16.89 -3.24 -2.59
N ARG A 6 -17.07 -3.58 -1.30
CA ARG A 6 -15.93 -3.89 -0.39
C ARG A 6 -15.24 -5.19 -0.81
N THR A 7 -16.02 -6.22 -1.11
CA THR A 7 -15.50 -7.49 -1.62
C THR A 7 -14.72 -7.30 -2.92
N LEU A 8 -15.27 -6.56 -3.88
CA LEU A 8 -14.57 -6.25 -5.14
C LEU A 8 -13.29 -5.44 -4.91
N GLY A 9 -13.28 -4.49 -3.98
CA GLY A 9 -12.08 -3.73 -3.64
C GLY A 9 -11.00 -4.59 -2.99
N LEU A 10 -11.37 -5.51 -2.10
CA LEU A 10 -10.45 -6.49 -1.50
C LEU A 10 -9.88 -7.45 -2.55
N LEU A 11 -10.71 -7.95 -3.47
CA LEU A 11 -10.26 -8.78 -4.58
C LEU A 11 -9.29 -8.03 -5.51
N ALA A 12 -9.61 -6.79 -5.85
CA ALA A 12 -8.74 -5.97 -6.70
C ALA A 12 -7.38 -5.70 -6.04
N LEU A 13 -7.37 -5.46 -4.72
CA LEU A 13 -6.15 -5.35 -3.93
C LEU A 13 -5.32 -6.63 -3.97
N ASP A 14 -5.95 -7.79 -3.72
CA ASP A 14 -5.27 -9.08 -3.75
C ASP A 14 -4.66 -9.38 -5.13
N CYS A 15 -5.41 -9.12 -6.21
CA CYS A 15 -4.91 -9.25 -7.57
C CYS A 15 -3.73 -8.31 -7.86
N ALA A 16 -3.75 -7.07 -7.37
CA ALA A 16 -2.63 -6.14 -7.55
C ALA A 16 -1.37 -6.61 -6.79
N ILE A 17 -1.51 -7.14 -5.58
CA ILE A 17 -0.40 -7.74 -4.82
C ILE A 17 0.13 -9.00 -5.55
N GLY A 18 -0.76 -9.82 -6.10
CA GLY A 18 -0.41 -10.98 -6.93
C GLY A 18 0.45 -10.61 -8.13
N ARG A 19 0.01 -9.63 -8.92
CA ARG A 19 0.79 -9.11 -10.07
C ARG A 19 2.14 -8.52 -9.66
N ALA A 20 2.20 -7.83 -8.52
CA ALA A 20 3.48 -7.32 -8.01
C ALA A 20 4.44 -8.47 -7.67
N ARG A 21 3.95 -9.56 -7.08
CA ARG A 21 4.78 -10.74 -6.78
C ARG A 21 5.28 -11.43 -8.05
N GLU A 22 4.41 -11.60 -9.04
CA GLU A 22 4.76 -12.17 -10.35
C GLU A 22 5.84 -11.32 -11.03
N ALA A 23 5.62 -10.01 -11.13
CA ALA A 23 6.57 -9.09 -11.74
C ALA A 23 7.93 -9.07 -11.02
N GLN A 24 7.96 -9.15 -9.68
CA GLN A 24 9.22 -9.28 -8.93
C GLN A 24 9.95 -10.58 -9.29
N THR A 25 9.21 -11.69 -9.40
CA THR A 25 9.79 -13.01 -9.73
C THR A 25 10.38 -13.03 -11.15
N GLU A 26 9.75 -12.31 -12.07
CA GLU A 26 10.17 -12.20 -13.48
C GLU A 26 11.25 -11.13 -13.71
N GLY A 27 11.54 -10.28 -12.71
CA GLY A 27 12.44 -9.15 -12.85
C GLY A 27 11.87 -8.00 -13.70
N ASP A 28 10.54 -7.92 -13.86
CA ASP A 28 9.86 -6.84 -14.58
C ASP A 28 9.59 -5.65 -13.63
N GLU A 29 10.55 -4.72 -13.57
CA GLU A 29 10.45 -3.56 -12.69
C GLU A 29 9.26 -2.64 -13.02
N ILE A 30 8.90 -2.51 -14.29
CA ILE A 30 7.82 -1.62 -14.72
C ILE A 30 6.49 -2.18 -14.23
N SER A 31 6.25 -3.47 -14.46
CA SER A 31 5.04 -4.14 -13.98
C SER A 31 5.01 -4.21 -12.45
N PHE A 32 6.16 -4.35 -11.80
CA PHE A 32 6.27 -4.27 -10.35
C PHE A 32 5.81 -2.91 -9.81
N PHE A 33 6.36 -1.81 -10.34
CA PHE A 33 5.99 -0.47 -9.93
C PHE A 33 4.52 -0.15 -10.17
N ALA A 34 3.98 -0.53 -11.32
CA ALA A 34 2.57 -0.33 -11.65
C ALA A 34 1.65 -1.11 -10.68
N SER A 35 2.00 -2.36 -10.37
CA SER A 35 1.20 -3.21 -9.49
C SER A 35 1.25 -2.74 -8.03
N VAL A 36 2.43 -2.31 -7.54
CA VAL A 36 2.57 -1.72 -6.20
C VAL A 36 1.79 -0.42 -6.09
N ALA A 37 1.85 0.45 -7.11
CA ALA A 37 1.08 1.69 -7.18
C ALA A 37 -0.43 1.42 -7.04
N GLU A 38 -0.93 0.43 -7.77
CA GLU A 38 -2.33 0.03 -7.74
C GLU A 38 -2.72 -0.56 -6.37
N ALA A 39 -1.90 -1.43 -5.79
CA ALA A 39 -2.14 -2.00 -4.46
C ALA A 39 -2.24 -0.90 -3.39
N VAL A 40 -1.31 0.05 -3.39
CA VAL A 40 -1.33 1.20 -2.47
C VAL A 40 -2.56 2.08 -2.68
N TRP A 41 -3.01 2.24 -3.92
CA TRP A 41 -4.25 2.97 -4.22
C TRP A 41 -5.48 2.26 -3.63
N TRP A 42 -5.61 0.95 -3.84
CA TRP A 42 -6.70 0.15 -3.25
C TRP A 42 -6.67 0.17 -1.72
N LEU A 43 -5.50 0.01 -1.10
CA LEU A 43 -5.34 0.12 0.37
C LEU A 43 -5.85 1.46 0.88
N THR A 44 -5.55 2.56 0.18
CA THR A 44 -6.00 3.90 0.57
C THR A 44 -7.53 4.04 0.47
N MET A 45 -8.14 3.51 -0.59
CA MET A 45 -9.60 3.53 -0.79
C MET A 45 -10.34 2.68 0.27
N LEU A 46 -9.78 1.53 0.61
CA LEU A 46 -10.32 0.61 1.61
C LEU A 46 -10.16 1.17 3.04
N ASP A 47 -9.03 1.81 3.34
CA ASP A 47 -8.80 2.53 4.59
C ASP A 47 -9.74 3.75 4.74
N GLU A 48 -10.03 4.46 3.66
CA GLU A 48 -11.07 5.50 3.66
C GLU A 48 -12.47 4.90 3.92
N THR A 49 -12.74 3.70 3.43
CA THR A 49 -13.99 2.98 3.75
C THR A 49 -14.09 2.69 5.24
N LEU A 50 -13.01 2.21 5.86
CA LEU A 50 -12.93 1.98 7.30
C LEU A 50 -13.14 3.28 8.10
N TRP A 51 -12.48 4.37 7.71
CA TRP A 51 -12.71 5.71 8.28
C TRP A 51 -14.20 6.08 8.24
N ASN A 52 -14.84 5.94 7.07
CA ASN A 52 -16.24 6.30 6.87
C ASN A 52 -17.22 5.40 7.63
N GLN A 53 -16.87 4.16 7.93
CA GLN A 53 -17.66 3.24 8.76
C GLN A 53 -17.61 3.62 10.23
N THR A 54 -16.43 3.98 10.75
CA THR A 54 -16.26 4.33 12.16
C THR A 54 -16.93 5.67 12.52
N ARG A 55 -16.96 6.63 11.58
CA ARG A 55 -17.49 8.00 11.77
C ARG A 55 -16.96 8.71 13.02
N ASN A 56 -15.83 8.26 13.55
CA ASN A 56 -15.22 8.72 14.79
C ASN A 56 -13.71 8.52 14.71
N GLU A 57 -12.96 9.60 14.90
CA GLU A 57 -11.50 9.59 14.82
C GLU A 57 -10.85 8.70 15.88
N ALA A 58 -11.30 8.77 17.14
CA ALA A 58 -10.75 7.96 18.22
C ALA A 58 -10.99 6.46 17.97
N SER A 59 -12.17 6.10 17.46
CA SER A 59 -12.47 4.71 17.08
C SER A 59 -11.59 4.23 15.93
N TYR A 60 -11.42 5.05 14.89
CA TYR A 60 -10.54 4.73 13.77
C TYR A 60 -9.07 4.57 14.19
N GLU A 61 -8.57 5.46 15.04
CA GLU A 61 -7.21 5.38 15.56
C GLU A 61 -7.00 4.16 16.45
N SER A 62 -7.97 3.85 17.33
CA SER A 62 -7.95 2.64 18.15
C SER A 62 -7.84 1.40 17.28
N ILE A 63 -8.76 1.23 16.32
CA ILE A 63 -8.83 0.08 15.42
C ILE A 63 -7.50 -0.13 14.67
N ARG A 64 -6.93 0.93 14.09
CA ARG A 64 -5.65 0.82 13.39
C ARG A 64 -4.48 0.51 14.32
N GLY A 65 -4.55 0.97 15.57
CA GLY A 65 -3.53 0.71 16.59
C GLY A 65 -3.51 -0.74 17.10
N GLU A 66 -4.53 -1.55 16.81
CA GLU A 66 -4.61 -2.94 17.28
C GLU A 66 -3.64 -3.90 16.58
N SER A 67 -3.04 -3.49 15.46
CA SER A 67 -2.06 -4.34 14.77
C SER A 67 -1.00 -3.54 14.02
N PRO A 68 0.19 -4.12 13.80
CA PRO A 68 1.21 -3.51 12.95
C PRO A 68 0.67 -3.12 11.55
N GLY A 69 -0.09 -4.01 10.91
CA GLY A 69 -0.69 -3.75 9.58
C GLY A 69 -1.63 -2.52 9.54
N GLY A 70 -2.36 -2.25 10.63
CA GLY A 70 -3.22 -1.06 10.73
C GLY A 70 -2.42 0.23 10.91
N VAL A 71 -1.27 0.16 11.59
CA VAL A 71 -0.34 1.29 11.72
C VAL A 71 0.26 1.64 10.35
N LEU A 72 0.69 0.63 9.57
CA LEU A 72 1.31 0.81 8.24
C LEU A 72 0.46 1.64 7.28
N LEU A 73 -0.87 1.62 7.38
CA LEU A 73 -1.78 2.35 6.49
C LEU A 73 -1.50 3.86 6.41
N LEU A 74 -1.02 4.48 7.51
CA LEU A 74 -0.65 5.90 7.47
C LEU A 74 0.60 6.17 6.63
N GLY A 75 1.60 5.30 6.75
CA GLY A 75 2.81 5.37 5.94
C GLY A 75 2.49 5.08 4.47
N LEU A 76 1.63 4.11 4.19
CA LEU A 76 1.20 3.78 2.81
C LEU A 76 0.37 4.91 2.19
N ARG A 77 -0.49 5.57 2.96
CA ARG A 77 -1.20 6.78 2.52
C ARG A 77 -0.24 7.93 2.21
N TYR A 78 0.81 8.10 3.01
CA TYR A 78 1.87 9.05 2.70
C TYR A 78 2.60 8.67 1.40
N ALA A 79 2.98 7.41 1.23
CA ALA A 79 3.62 6.90 0.02
C ALA A 79 2.76 7.14 -1.23
N ARG A 80 1.44 6.87 -1.13
CA ARG A 80 0.45 7.15 -2.18
C ARG A 80 0.43 8.63 -2.57
N ASN A 81 0.30 9.50 -1.57
CA ASN A 81 0.19 10.94 -1.80
C ASN A 81 1.45 11.46 -2.48
N ARG A 82 2.60 11.04 -1.98
CA ARG A 82 3.88 11.37 -2.55
C ARG A 82 4.03 10.84 -3.97
N GLN A 83 3.66 9.60 -4.25
CA GLN A 83 3.70 9.03 -5.60
C GLN A 83 2.87 9.84 -6.61
N VAL A 84 1.69 10.35 -6.22
CA VAL A 84 0.87 11.20 -7.08
C VAL A 84 1.54 12.55 -7.36
N HIS A 85 2.28 13.11 -6.41
CA HIS A 85 3.07 14.32 -6.64
C HIS A 85 4.31 14.04 -7.48
N ASP A 86 5.02 12.94 -7.20
CA ASP A 86 6.24 12.56 -7.90
C ASP A 86 5.93 12.18 -9.35
N SER A 87 4.82 11.50 -9.66
CA SER A 87 4.43 11.15 -11.03
C SER A 87 4.12 12.37 -11.91
N GLN A 88 3.65 13.47 -11.32
CA GLN A 88 3.48 14.76 -12.00
C GLN A 88 4.82 15.41 -12.37
N VAL A 89 5.90 15.04 -11.66
CA VAL A 89 7.25 15.59 -11.82
C VAL A 89 8.16 14.67 -12.64
N THR A 90 8.01 13.34 -12.52
CA THR A 90 8.90 12.32 -13.11
C THR A 90 8.35 11.64 -14.36
N GLY A 91 7.11 11.94 -14.77
CA GLY A 91 6.52 11.38 -16.00
C GLY A 91 6.26 9.87 -15.94
N MET A 92 6.04 9.31 -14.74
CA MET A 92 5.74 7.89 -14.48
C MET A 92 6.86 6.88 -14.76
N GLN A 93 8.12 7.30 -14.87
CA GLN A 93 9.25 6.40 -15.18
C GLN A 93 9.74 5.53 -14.00
N GLY A 94 9.00 5.48 -12.90
CA GLY A 94 9.32 4.69 -11.72
C GLY A 94 8.72 5.26 -10.44
N ASN A 95 8.85 4.53 -9.33
CA ASN A 95 8.48 5.02 -8.00
C ASN A 95 9.75 5.30 -7.19
N PRO A 96 10.11 6.57 -6.91
CA PRO A 96 11.35 6.89 -6.23
C PRO A 96 11.40 6.40 -4.78
N LEU A 97 10.25 5.97 -4.22
CA LEU A 97 10.17 5.35 -2.91
C LEU A 97 10.45 3.85 -2.93
N LEU A 98 10.66 3.25 -4.10
CA LEU A 98 10.95 1.82 -4.25
C LEU A 98 12.38 1.66 -4.76
N GLY A 99 13.10 0.69 -4.19
CA GLY A 99 14.45 0.36 -4.62
C GLY A 99 14.93 -0.96 -4.02
N HIS A 100 15.96 -1.52 -4.63
CA HIS A 100 16.73 -2.60 -4.02
C HIS A 100 17.59 -2.03 -2.89
N ASP A 101 17.84 -2.83 -1.85
CA ASP A 101 18.93 -2.54 -0.92
C ASP A 101 20.26 -2.89 -1.59
N ASP A 102 21.32 -2.12 -1.34
CA ASP A 102 22.65 -2.40 -1.90
C ASP A 102 23.24 -3.74 -1.36
N ALA A 103 22.61 -4.35 -0.35
CA ALA A 103 23.06 -5.56 0.34
C ALA A 103 22.32 -6.86 -0.02
N ASP A 104 21.08 -6.80 -0.51
CA ASP A 104 20.24 -7.95 -0.87
C ASP A 104 19.52 -7.64 -2.19
N GLY A 105 20.14 -8.03 -3.31
CA GLY A 105 19.78 -7.57 -4.66
C GLY A 105 18.42 -8.00 -5.20
N ASP A 106 17.73 -8.95 -4.56
CA ASP A 106 16.53 -9.58 -5.14
C ASP A 106 15.20 -9.07 -4.55
N LEU A 107 15.24 -8.28 -3.46
CA LEU A 107 14.05 -7.84 -2.75
C LEU A 107 13.83 -6.33 -2.86
N TRP A 108 12.61 -5.96 -3.29
CA TRP A 108 12.18 -4.56 -3.31
C TRP A 108 11.84 -4.05 -1.93
N ARG A 109 12.36 -2.88 -1.58
CA ARG A 109 12.14 -2.20 -0.31
C ARG A 109 11.62 -0.79 -0.50
N TRP A 110 10.92 -0.29 0.51
CA TRP A 110 10.63 1.12 0.64
C TRP A 110 11.91 1.88 0.99
N ARG A 111 12.21 2.97 0.27
CA ARG A 111 13.45 3.72 0.45
C ARG A 111 13.33 4.74 1.58
N SER A 112 14.44 4.94 2.31
CA SER A 112 14.53 5.99 3.31
C SER A 112 14.36 7.39 2.70
N LEU A 113 13.62 8.25 3.39
CA LEU A 113 13.49 9.65 3.00
C LEU A 113 14.86 10.35 3.14
N GLY A 114 15.32 11.00 2.07
CA GLY A 114 16.66 11.59 1.99
C GLY A 114 17.73 10.66 1.41
N ALA A 115 17.39 9.41 1.08
CA ALA A 115 18.28 8.56 0.30
C ALA A 115 18.52 9.15 -1.10
N ARG A 116 19.66 8.83 -1.71
CA ARG A 116 20.05 9.37 -3.01
C ARG A 116 18.99 9.07 -4.09
N GLY A 117 18.49 10.09 -4.78
CA GLY A 117 17.46 9.92 -5.82
C GLY A 117 16.03 9.77 -5.27
N VAL A 118 15.83 9.89 -3.96
CA VAL A 118 14.53 10.13 -3.34
C VAL A 118 14.36 11.65 -3.23
N PRO A 119 13.50 12.29 -4.04
CA PRO A 119 13.38 13.75 -4.03
C PRO A 119 12.85 14.27 -2.68
N ASP A 120 13.03 15.55 -2.39
CA ASP A 120 12.37 16.12 -1.23
C ASP A 120 10.87 16.25 -1.51
N TYR A 121 10.06 15.91 -0.52
CA TYR A 121 8.61 16.03 -0.57
C TYR A 121 8.15 16.75 0.69
N ILE A 122 7.43 17.85 0.51
CA ILE A 122 6.78 18.54 1.62
C ILE A 122 5.40 17.90 1.78
N PRO A 123 5.12 17.19 2.88
CA PRO A 123 3.82 16.60 3.10
C PRO A 123 2.74 17.69 3.09
N ARG A 124 1.54 17.32 2.65
CA ARG A 124 0.36 18.20 2.76
C ARG A 124 0.22 18.71 4.19
N GLU A 125 -0.04 20.01 4.33
CA GLU A 125 -0.19 20.64 5.64
C GLU A 125 -1.29 19.97 6.48
N GLY A 126 -1.05 19.88 7.79
CA GLY A 126 -1.98 19.30 8.77
C GLY A 126 -1.44 18.06 9.50
N ARG A 127 -2.14 17.65 10.57
CA ARG A 127 -1.67 16.57 11.46
C ARG A 127 -1.51 15.22 10.76
N TRP A 128 -2.39 14.90 9.81
CA TRP A 128 -2.40 13.61 9.11
C TRP A 128 -1.23 13.46 8.13
N GLY A 129 -0.80 14.55 7.47
CA GLY A 129 0.39 14.53 6.62
C GLY A 129 1.65 14.25 7.42
N LYS A 130 1.83 14.96 8.53
CA LYS A 130 2.98 14.76 9.46
C LYS A 130 2.99 13.38 10.10
N LYS A 131 1.82 12.89 10.55
CA LYS A 131 1.69 11.55 11.15
C LYS A 131 1.98 10.45 10.13
N GLY A 132 1.53 10.62 8.88
CA GLY A 132 1.83 9.70 7.78
C GLY A 132 3.31 9.66 7.44
N GLU A 133 3.97 10.82 7.35
CA GLU A 133 5.43 10.88 7.14
C GLU A 133 6.20 10.20 8.27
N GLN A 134 5.82 10.45 9.53
CA GLN A 134 6.47 9.82 10.68
C GLN A 134 6.35 8.30 10.64
N VAL A 135 5.14 7.78 10.40
CA VAL A 135 4.92 6.33 10.25
C VAL A 135 5.68 5.77 9.05
N TYR A 136 5.79 6.52 7.94
CA TYR A 136 6.60 6.09 6.82
C TYR A 136 8.07 5.91 7.23
N ARG A 137 8.66 6.91 7.91
CA ARG A 137 10.05 6.86 8.38
C ARG A 137 10.29 5.71 9.36
N ASP A 138 9.37 5.51 10.30
CA ASP A 138 9.59 4.59 11.42
C ASP A 138 9.20 3.14 11.09
N CYS A 139 8.23 2.93 10.19
CA CYS A 139 7.58 1.63 10.01
C CYS A 139 7.60 1.10 8.57
N LEU A 140 7.85 1.94 7.56
CA LEU A 140 7.91 1.49 6.16
C LEU A 140 9.33 1.55 5.61
N ALA A 141 10.05 2.65 5.84
CA ALA A 141 11.39 2.82 5.31
C ALA A 141 12.26 1.59 5.62
N THR A 142 13.00 1.14 4.61
CA THR A 142 13.86 -0.06 4.61
C THR A 142 13.12 -1.41 4.71
N HIS A 143 11.80 -1.43 4.92
CA HIS A 143 11.04 -2.68 4.93
C HIS A 143 10.72 -3.16 3.51
N GLU A 144 10.56 -4.45 3.37
CA GLU A 144 10.17 -5.09 2.11
C GLU A 144 8.77 -4.69 1.67
N VAL A 145 8.61 -4.47 0.37
CA VAL A 145 7.36 -3.96 -0.21
C VAL A 145 6.24 -4.99 -0.15
N LEU A 146 6.49 -6.23 -0.59
CA LEU A 146 5.43 -7.24 -0.65
C LEU A 146 4.89 -7.63 0.75
N PRO A 147 5.72 -7.88 1.78
CA PRO A 147 5.23 -8.14 3.14
C PRO A 147 4.41 -6.99 3.72
N THR A 148 4.87 -5.74 3.55
CA THR A 148 4.14 -4.57 4.08
C THR A 148 2.77 -4.39 3.42
N LEU A 149 2.65 -4.62 2.10
CA LEU A 149 1.36 -4.61 1.41
C LEU A 149 0.43 -5.72 1.92
N HIS A 150 0.97 -6.93 2.10
CA HIS A 150 0.22 -8.08 2.59
C HIS A 150 -0.30 -7.87 4.02
N ASP A 151 0.50 -7.31 4.92
CA ASP A 151 0.11 -7.03 6.31
C ASP A 151 -1.00 -5.99 6.40
N ALA A 152 -0.90 -4.92 5.60
CA ALA A 152 -1.94 -3.91 5.50
C ALA A 152 -3.24 -4.47 4.88
N ALA A 153 -3.14 -5.29 3.84
CA ALA A 153 -4.27 -5.97 3.22
C ALA A 153 -4.96 -6.92 4.20
N SER A 154 -4.19 -7.72 4.94
CA SER A 154 -4.69 -8.64 5.97
C SER A 154 -5.43 -7.91 7.09
N PHE A 155 -4.90 -6.76 7.53
CA PHE A 155 -5.59 -5.91 8.50
C PHE A 155 -6.93 -5.41 7.95
N LEU A 156 -6.93 -4.82 6.75
CA LEU A 156 -8.15 -4.29 6.14
C LEU A 156 -9.17 -5.40 5.91
N GLY A 157 -8.73 -6.57 5.43
CA GLY A 157 -9.56 -7.74 5.25
C GLY A 157 -10.32 -8.16 6.51
N ARG A 158 -9.74 -8.03 7.70
CA ARG A 158 -10.43 -8.31 8.99
C ARG A 158 -11.49 -7.28 9.36
N TRP A 159 -11.31 -6.02 8.94
CA TRP A 159 -12.14 -4.90 9.39
C TRP A 159 -13.22 -4.51 8.39
N ILE A 160 -13.00 -4.76 7.11
CA ILE A 160 -13.93 -4.36 6.03
C ILE A 160 -14.58 -5.55 5.32
N GLY A 161 -14.09 -6.78 5.54
CA GLY A 161 -14.65 -8.01 4.97
C GLY A 161 -14.59 -9.22 5.91
N GLU A 162 -15.22 -10.33 5.51
CA GLU A 162 -14.75 -11.67 5.84
C GLU A 162 -13.90 -12.12 4.63
N LEU A 163 -12.60 -12.38 4.85
CA LEU A 163 -11.74 -12.95 3.81
C LEU A 163 -12.21 -14.39 3.53
N THR A 164 -13.01 -14.59 2.48
CA THR A 164 -13.36 -15.93 2.01
C THR A 164 -12.09 -16.65 1.55
N THR A 165 -11.66 -17.66 2.30
CA THR A 165 -10.49 -18.52 2.06
C THR A 165 -10.72 -19.57 0.97
N GLU A 166 -11.55 -19.29 -0.04
CA GLU A 166 -11.79 -20.23 -1.15
C GLU A 166 -11.08 -19.72 -2.41
N PRO A 167 -10.23 -20.55 -3.05
CA PRO A 167 -9.60 -20.17 -4.30
C PRO A 167 -10.69 -19.99 -5.37
N VAL A 168 -10.67 -18.86 -6.08
CA VAL A 168 -11.50 -18.64 -7.27
C VAL A 168 -10.95 -19.52 -8.41
N THR A 169 -11.17 -20.82 -8.33
CA THR A 169 -11.11 -21.71 -9.49
C THR A 169 -12.46 -21.67 -10.19
N ARG A 170 -12.70 -20.60 -10.93
CA ARG A 170 -13.50 -20.68 -12.15
C ARG A 170 -12.82 -19.75 -13.12
N TRP A 171 -12.18 -20.34 -14.14
CA TRP A 171 -12.49 -20.18 -15.56
C TRP A 171 -11.91 -21.40 -16.27
N ALA A 172 -12.74 -22.43 -16.42
CA ALA A 172 -12.52 -23.54 -17.33
C ALA A 172 -13.84 -23.83 -18.05
N ALA A 173 -13.80 -23.68 -19.38
CA ALA A 173 -14.81 -24.07 -20.39
C ALA A 173 -16.16 -23.31 -20.32
N ARG A 174 -16.69 -22.72 -21.39
CA ARG A 174 -16.58 -22.93 -22.84
C ARG A 174 -16.76 -21.61 -23.58
#